data_AF-F7JRK4-F1
#
_entry.id   AF-F7JRK4-F1
#
_cell.length_a   1.000
_cell.length_b   1.000
_cell.length_c   1.000
_cell.angle_alpha   90.00
_cell.angle_beta   90.00
_cell.angle_gamma   90.00
#
_symmetry.space_group_name_H-M   'P 1'
#
loop_
_entity.id
_entity.type
_entity.pdbx_description
1 polymer ?
#
loop_
_entity_poly.entity_id
_entity_poly.type
_entity_poly.pdbx_seq_one_letter_code
_entity_poly.pdbx_strand_id
1 'polypeptide(L)'
;MSVNKQLNMQISNEEEILAPLRKLNLLDDFLFDVATVDLETCKIILELSLGIHIKKLSWREGQKVVHNLPGCRGIRMDFYAVAEDGTVFDVEMQKRNEGNIPKRTRFYQALVDSPMLKSGERGFDNLRPTVIIVICGFDLYGYGKYRYTFENRCLEDLTLPLGDDCKKVILNTKGNNKNEVESNLVDFLNYIENSEDESISECCDERLKNLHNKIRQIKSSVQIGVEYMKMEERDRLIREEAMQKGLAQGQSQGETRMAKLVLELTQNNVFQIWNVQH
;
A
#
# COMPACT_ATOMS: atom_id res chain seq x y z
N MET A 1 -52.20 -14.40 0.37
CA MET A 1 -51.21 -14.65 1.45
C MET A 1 -50.04 -15.40 0.86
N SER A 2 -48.80 -14.94 1.10
CA SER A 2 -47.51 -15.62 0.82
C SER A 2 -47.24 -15.89 -0.67
N VAL A 3 -46.16 -15.48 -1.34
CA VAL A 3 -44.73 -15.44 -0.96
C VAL A 3 -44.02 -14.44 -1.90
N ASN A 4 -44.43 -13.17 -1.94
CA ASN A 4 -43.76 -12.14 -2.77
C ASN A 4 -43.50 -10.83 -2.01
N LYS A 5 -43.44 -10.90 -0.68
CA LYS A 5 -43.23 -9.76 0.21
C LYS A 5 -42.00 -9.87 1.11
N GLN A 6 -41.06 -10.75 0.80
CA GLN A 6 -39.86 -11.00 1.63
C GLN A 6 -38.56 -11.14 0.84
N LEU A 7 -38.37 -10.30 -0.18
CA LEU A 7 -37.04 -9.95 -0.68
C LEU A 7 -36.95 -8.46 -1.03
N ASN A 8 -37.63 -7.62 -0.25
CA ASN A 8 -37.21 -6.24 -0.05
C ASN A 8 -36.21 -6.26 1.10
N MET A 9 -34.94 -6.48 0.77
CA MET A 9 -33.85 -6.05 1.64
C MET A 9 -34.03 -4.54 1.78
N GLN A 10 -34.39 -4.10 2.99
CA GLN A 10 -34.64 -2.69 3.30
C GLN A 10 -33.48 -1.87 2.76
N ILE A 11 -33.81 -0.88 1.93
CA ILE A 11 -32.87 0.17 1.54
C ILE A 11 -32.42 0.80 2.85
N SER A 12 -31.23 0.44 3.29
CA SER A 12 -30.47 1.13 4.33
C SER A 12 -30.46 2.61 3.98
N ASN A 13 -30.68 3.46 4.98
CA ASN A 13 -30.68 4.91 4.80
C ASN A 13 -29.38 5.29 4.05
N GLU A 14 -29.42 6.17 3.04
CA GLU A 14 -28.22 6.55 2.27
C GLU A 14 -27.08 7.00 3.19
N GLU A 15 -27.43 7.61 4.31
CA GLU A 15 -26.49 8.02 5.35
C GLU A 15 -25.77 6.84 6.03
N GLU A 16 -26.46 5.71 6.26
CA GLU A 16 -25.83 4.50 6.81
C GLU A 16 -24.82 3.89 5.84
N ILE A 17 -25.11 3.98 4.53
CA ILE A 17 -24.22 3.50 3.47
C ILE A 17 -22.99 4.38 3.33
N LEU A 18 -23.19 5.71 3.35
CA LEU A 18 -22.15 6.68 3.06
C LEU A 18 -21.27 7.04 4.27
N ALA A 19 -21.80 6.96 5.50
CA ALA A 19 -21.06 7.36 6.69
C ALA A 19 -19.72 6.62 6.88
N PRO A 20 -19.61 5.29 6.64
CA PRO A 20 -18.32 4.59 6.70
C PRO A 20 -17.35 5.06 5.61
N LEU A 21 -17.84 5.24 4.37
CA LEU A 21 -17.02 5.66 3.24
C LEU A 21 -16.47 7.09 3.41
N ARG A 22 -17.28 8.01 3.94
CA ARG A 22 -16.89 9.41 4.15
C ARG A 22 -15.72 9.57 5.13
N LYS A 23 -15.58 8.64 6.08
CA LYS A 23 -14.49 8.62 7.08
C LYS A 23 -13.14 8.18 6.53
N LEU A 24 -13.10 7.61 5.32
CA LEU A 24 -11.84 7.18 4.72
C LEU A 24 -10.98 8.37 4.31
N ASN A 25 -9.67 8.22 4.31
CA ASN A 25 -8.72 9.14 3.67
C ASN A 25 -7.85 8.37 2.66
N LEU A 26 -6.95 9.06 1.97
CA LEU A 26 -6.14 8.44 0.91
C LEU A 26 -5.08 7.46 1.43
N LEU A 27 -4.85 7.37 2.76
CA LEU A 27 -4.07 6.27 3.33
C LEU A 27 -4.88 4.97 3.41
N ASP A 28 -6.20 5.00 3.24
CA ASP A 28 -7.04 3.81 3.25
C ASP A 28 -7.01 3.14 1.87
N ASP A 29 -6.53 1.89 1.84
CA ASP A 29 -6.32 1.09 0.62
C ASP A 29 -7.53 1.14 -0.33
N PHE A 30 -8.75 1.01 0.21
CA PHE A 30 -9.97 1.04 -0.60
C PHE A 30 -10.17 2.38 -1.33
N LEU A 31 -10.03 3.51 -0.62
CA LEU A 31 -10.24 4.82 -1.24
C LEU A 31 -9.14 5.11 -2.26
N PHE A 32 -7.90 4.74 -1.95
CA PHE A 32 -6.78 4.88 -2.87
C PHE A 32 -6.96 4.03 -4.13
N ASP A 33 -7.33 2.75 -3.99
CA ASP A 33 -7.60 1.85 -5.11
C ASP A 33 -8.69 2.39 -6.04
N VAL A 34 -9.80 2.87 -5.48
CA VAL A 34 -10.92 3.44 -6.26
C VAL A 34 -10.51 4.74 -6.94
N ALA A 35 -9.79 5.63 -6.24
CA ALA A 35 -9.36 6.92 -6.77
C ALA A 35 -8.36 6.76 -7.93
N THR A 36 -7.49 5.76 -7.84
CA THR A 36 -6.42 5.48 -8.80
C THR A 36 -6.85 4.63 -9.99
N VAL A 37 -8.15 4.29 -10.13
CA VAL A 37 -8.70 3.80 -11.41
C VAL A 37 -8.68 4.90 -12.48
N ASP A 38 -8.77 6.16 -12.05
CA ASP A 38 -8.74 7.32 -12.94
C ASP A 38 -7.29 7.78 -13.21
N LEU A 39 -6.93 7.84 -14.49
CA LEU A 39 -5.58 8.19 -14.92
C LEU A 39 -5.24 9.66 -14.59
N GLU A 40 -6.24 10.55 -14.60
CA GLU A 40 -6.04 11.96 -14.23
C GLU A 40 -5.70 12.09 -12.74
N THR A 41 -6.40 11.36 -11.86
CA THR A 41 -6.01 11.23 -10.45
C THR A 41 -4.56 10.76 -10.30
N CYS A 42 -4.16 9.71 -11.03
CA CYS A 42 -2.80 9.18 -10.95
C CYS A 42 -1.76 10.20 -11.41
N LYS A 43 -2.05 10.92 -12.50
CA LYS A 43 -1.20 12.01 -12.99
C LYS A 43 -1.03 13.09 -11.92
N ILE A 44 -2.12 13.54 -11.29
CA ILE A 44 -2.07 14.55 -10.22
C ILE A 44 -1.20 14.06 -9.05
N ILE A 45 -1.39 12.82 -8.60
CA ILE A 45 -0.60 12.21 -7.52
C ILE A 45 0.89 12.22 -7.87
N LEU A 46 1.27 11.79 -9.08
CA LEU A 46 2.66 11.77 -9.53
C LEU A 46 3.27 13.18 -9.58
N GLU A 47 2.55 14.13 -10.17
CA GLU A 47 3.03 15.50 -10.33
C GLU A 47 3.22 16.20 -8.98
N LEU A 48 2.28 16.05 -8.05
CA LEU A 48 2.39 16.61 -6.69
C LEU A 48 3.49 15.91 -5.88
N SER A 49 3.65 14.59 -6.05
CA SER A 49 4.68 13.79 -5.36
C SER A 49 6.10 14.17 -5.77
N LEU A 50 6.30 14.47 -7.05
CA LEU A 50 7.63 14.68 -7.63
C LEU A 50 7.96 16.15 -7.93
N GLY A 51 6.97 17.04 -7.90
CA GLY A 51 7.16 18.45 -8.29
C GLY A 51 7.40 18.63 -9.79
N ILE A 52 6.85 17.74 -10.62
CA ILE A 52 7.01 17.75 -12.09
C ILE A 52 5.68 18.02 -12.79
N HIS A 53 5.74 18.18 -14.11
CA HIS A 53 4.57 18.21 -14.98
C HIS A 53 4.67 17.08 -16.02
N ILE A 54 3.63 16.25 -16.11
CA ILE A 54 3.56 15.09 -16.99
C ILE A 54 2.61 15.41 -18.13
N LYS A 55 3.12 15.48 -19.36
CA LYS A 55 2.29 15.82 -20.53
C LYS A 55 1.19 14.79 -20.76
N LYS A 56 1.54 13.52 -20.78
CA LYS A 56 0.61 12.40 -20.95
C LYS A 56 1.07 11.21 -20.14
N LEU A 57 0.10 10.53 -19.54
CA LEU A 57 0.26 9.26 -18.86
C LEU A 57 -0.51 8.18 -19.63
N SER A 58 -0.10 6.93 -19.52
CA SER A 58 -0.87 5.79 -20.01
C SER A 58 -0.72 4.61 -19.07
N TRP A 59 -1.81 3.85 -18.92
CA TRP A 59 -1.75 2.53 -18.30
C TRP A 59 -0.87 1.59 -19.10
N ARG A 60 -0.25 0.65 -18.41
CA ARG A 60 0.24 -0.59 -19.04
C ARG A 60 -0.76 -1.67 -18.69
N GLU A 61 -1.67 -1.95 -19.63
CA GLU A 61 -2.76 -2.90 -19.45
C GLU A 61 -2.25 -4.25 -18.92
N GLY A 62 -2.95 -4.81 -17.93
CA GLY A 62 -2.67 -6.14 -17.39
C GLY A 62 -1.45 -6.25 -16.45
N GLN A 63 -0.82 -5.14 -16.04
CA GLN A 63 0.43 -5.18 -15.27
C GLN A 63 0.36 -4.69 -13.83
N LYS A 64 -0.83 -4.35 -13.29
CA LYS A 64 -0.98 -4.09 -11.84
C LYS A 64 -0.55 -5.30 -10.99
N VAL A 65 -0.70 -6.51 -11.54
CA VAL A 65 -0.19 -7.76 -10.96
C VAL A 65 0.93 -8.30 -11.84
N VAL A 66 2.12 -8.49 -11.27
CA VAL A 66 3.23 -9.14 -11.95
C VAL A 66 3.43 -10.52 -11.34
N HIS A 67 3.12 -11.54 -12.15
CA HIS A 67 3.41 -12.92 -11.81
C HIS A 67 4.89 -13.21 -12.02
N ASN A 68 5.48 -13.92 -11.07
CA ASN A 68 6.84 -14.43 -11.18
C ASN A 68 6.80 -15.91 -11.61
N LEU A 69 7.98 -16.54 -11.69
CA LEU A 69 8.10 -17.98 -11.93
C LEU A 69 7.18 -18.78 -11.00
N PRO A 70 6.63 -19.93 -11.45
CA PRO A 70 5.78 -20.77 -10.61
C PRO A 70 6.43 -21.10 -9.27
N GLY A 71 5.71 -20.88 -8.17
CA GLY A 71 6.21 -21.06 -6.80
C GLY A 71 7.03 -19.89 -6.25
N CYS A 72 7.35 -18.89 -7.07
CA CYS A 72 8.01 -17.66 -6.64
C CYS A 72 7.00 -16.55 -6.32
N ARG A 73 7.40 -15.64 -5.42
CA ARG A 73 6.59 -14.50 -5.02
C ARG A 73 6.39 -13.54 -6.22
N GLY A 74 5.15 -13.15 -6.49
CA GLY A 74 4.79 -12.05 -7.39
C GLY A 74 4.54 -10.75 -6.63
N ILE A 75 4.10 -9.72 -7.34
CA ILE A 75 3.71 -8.43 -6.75
C ILE A 75 2.35 -7.97 -7.27
N ARG A 76 1.68 -7.16 -6.45
CA ARG A 76 0.55 -6.34 -6.85
C ARG A 76 0.90 -4.92 -6.46
N MET A 77 1.01 -4.05 -7.44
CA MET A 77 1.28 -2.62 -7.23
C MET A 77 -0.04 -1.90 -6.96
N ASP A 78 -0.04 -0.77 -6.26
CA ASP A 78 -1.27 0.01 -6.09
C ASP A 78 -1.66 0.69 -7.41
N PHE A 79 -0.73 1.42 -8.03
CA PHE A 79 -0.85 1.72 -9.46
C PHE A 79 0.51 1.81 -10.16
N TYR A 80 0.46 1.52 -11.46
CA TYR A 80 1.61 1.48 -12.35
C TYR A 80 1.29 2.23 -13.63
N ALA A 81 2.12 3.19 -14.01
CA ALA A 81 1.87 4.05 -15.15
C ALA A 81 3.13 4.42 -15.93
N VAL A 82 2.97 4.82 -17.19
CA VAL A 82 4.07 5.17 -18.08
C VAL A 82 3.83 6.56 -18.65
N ALA A 83 4.82 7.45 -18.54
CA ALA A 83 4.78 8.77 -19.15
C ALA A 83 5.13 8.73 -20.64
N GLU A 84 4.82 9.82 -21.36
CA GLU A 84 5.11 9.98 -22.79
C GLU A 84 6.60 9.80 -23.13
N ASP A 85 7.50 10.22 -22.24
CA ASP A 85 8.96 10.08 -22.40
C ASP A 85 9.47 8.65 -22.13
N GLY A 86 8.58 7.73 -21.77
CA GLY A 86 8.89 6.34 -21.47
C GLY A 86 9.14 6.06 -19.99
N THR A 87 9.26 7.08 -19.13
CA THR A 87 9.48 6.89 -17.69
C THR A 87 8.36 6.06 -17.07
N VAL A 88 8.77 5.04 -16.32
CA VAL A 88 7.88 4.13 -15.61
C VAL A 88 7.74 4.59 -14.17
N PHE A 89 6.49 4.66 -13.70
CA PHE A 89 6.15 4.99 -12.32
C PHE A 89 5.43 3.82 -11.66
N ASP A 90 5.94 3.41 -10.52
CA ASP A 90 5.27 2.53 -9.55
C ASP A 90 4.97 3.36 -8.31
N VAL A 91 3.72 3.38 -7.85
CA VAL A 91 3.31 4.16 -6.69
C VAL A 91 2.61 3.27 -5.70
N GLU A 92 3.07 3.35 -4.46
CA GLU A 92 2.64 2.54 -3.34
C GLU A 92 2.20 3.42 -2.17
N MET A 93 1.02 3.16 -1.62
CA MET A 93 0.51 3.78 -0.41
C MET A 93 0.80 2.87 0.79
N GLN A 94 1.44 3.40 1.83
CA GLN A 94 1.77 2.61 3.02
C GLN A 94 1.29 3.30 4.30
N LYS A 95 0.18 2.79 4.85
CA LYS A 95 -0.37 3.27 6.13
C LYS A 95 0.45 2.86 7.35
N ARG A 96 1.09 1.68 7.33
CA ARG A 96 1.80 1.09 8.49
C ARG A 96 3.22 0.65 8.14
N ASN A 97 4.15 0.81 9.07
CA ASN A 97 5.52 0.35 8.89
C ASN A 97 5.66 -1.17 9.16
N GLU A 98 5.88 -1.94 8.11
CA GLU A 98 6.17 -3.38 8.19
C GLU A 98 7.68 -3.70 8.20
N GLY A 99 8.54 -2.68 8.15
CA GLY A 99 10.01 -2.83 8.13
C GLY A 99 10.57 -3.41 6.83
N ASN A 100 9.75 -3.59 5.80
CA ASN A 100 10.13 -4.28 4.57
C ASN A 100 10.32 -3.36 3.35
N ILE A 101 9.93 -2.08 3.41
CA ILE A 101 9.92 -1.15 2.27
C ILE A 101 11.24 -1.12 1.48
N PRO A 102 12.44 -0.95 2.09
CA PRO A 102 13.68 -0.88 1.30
C PRO A 102 13.96 -2.16 0.50
N LYS A 103 13.71 -3.33 1.08
CA LYS A 103 13.90 -4.62 0.39
C LYS A 103 12.77 -4.90 -0.60
N ARG A 104 11.54 -4.47 -0.28
CA ARG A 104 10.34 -4.63 -1.11
C ARG A 104 10.48 -3.81 -2.40
N THR A 105 10.85 -2.55 -2.30
CA THR A 105 11.07 -1.68 -3.47
C THR A 105 12.16 -2.21 -4.40
N ARG A 106 13.26 -2.79 -3.86
CA ARG A 106 14.26 -3.49 -4.69
C ARG A 106 13.66 -4.68 -5.45
N PHE A 107 12.82 -5.47 -4.78
CA PHE A 107 12.15 -6.61 -5.40
C PHE A 107 11.13 -6.18 -6.46
N TYR A 108 10.38 -5.10 -6.19
CA TYR A 108 9.39 -4.53 -7.11
C TYR A 108 10.08 -4.00 -8.37
N GLN A 109 11.17 -3.25 -8.21
CA GLN A 109 12.02 -2.77 -9.31
C GLN A 109 12.39 -3.92 -10.27
N ALA A 110 12.94 -5.02 -9.73
CA ALA A 110 13.36 -6.15 -10.55
C ALA A 110 12.20 -6.78 -11.36
N LEU A 111 11.00 -6.84 -10.78
CA LEU A 111 9.82 -7.40 -11.45
C LEU A 111 9.19 -6.43 -12.45
N VAL A 112 9.32 -5.12 -12.23
CA VAL A 112 8.93 -4.08 -13.18
C VAL A 112 9.88 -4.05 -14.38
N ASP A 113 11.18 -4.21 -14.14
CA ASP A 113 12.23 -4.18 -15.17
C ASP A 113 12.24 -5.43 -16.04
N SER A 114 12.02 -6.60 -15.44
CA SER A 114 12.08 -7.89 -16.13
C SER A 114 11.28 -7.95 -17.44
N PRO A 115 10.01 -7.49 -17.54
CA PRO A 115 9.25 -7.53 -18.78
C PRO A 115 9.64 -6.44 -19.80
N MET A 116 10.58 -5.54 -19.48
CA MET A 116 11.07 -4.53 -20.43
C MET A 116 12.11 -5.10 -21.39
N LEU A 117 12.85 -6.12 -20.94
CA LEU A 117 13.94 -6.74 -21.69
C LEU A 117 13.51 -8.11 -22.22
N LYS A 118 13.77 -8.37 -23.50
CA LYS A 118 13.44 -9.66 -24.12
C LYS A 118 14.61 -10.63 -24.04
N SER A 119 14.30 -11.92 -23.97
CA SER A 119 15.32 -12.96 -24.07
C SER A 119 16.12 -12.81 -25.37
N GLY A 120 17.45 -12.82 -25.24
CA GLY A 120 18.38 -12.67 -26.37
C GLY A 120 18.74 -11.22 -26.72
N GLU A 121 18.16 -10.22 -26.05
CA GLU A 121 18.58 -8.83 -26.18
C GLU A 121 20.00 -8.64 -25.62
N ARG A 122 20.89 -8.02 -26.41
CA ARG A 122 22.29 -7.78 -26.01
C ARG A 122 22.48 -6.47 -25.26
N GLY A 123 21.69 -5.45 -25.61
CA GLY A 123 21.71 -4.13 -24.97
C GLY A 123 20.70 -4.03 -23.84
N PHE A 124 20.72 -2.88 -23.16
CA PHE A 124 19.75 -2.51 -22.13
C PHE A 124 18.94 -1.27 -22.55
N ASP A 125 18.95 -0.93 -23.84
CA ASP A 125 18.34 0.31 -24.37
C ASP A 125 16.82 0.38 -24.16
N ASN A 126 16.16 -0.78 -24.02
CA ASN A 126 14.72 -0.85 -23.71
C ASN A 126 14.42 -0.79 -22.20
N LEU A 127 15.43 -0.84 -21.33
CA LEU A 127 15.26 -0.67 -19.90
C LEU A 127 14.97 0.80 -19.63
N ARG A 128 13.72 1.11 -19.31
CA ARG A 128 13.27 2.50 -19.19
C ARG A 128 13.60 3.06 -17.82
N PRO A 129 13.79 4.39 -17.70
CA PRO A 129 13.87 5.04 -16.41
C PRO A 129 12.69 4.64 -15.54
N THR A 130 12.97 4.30 -14.27
CA THR A 130 11.95 3.82 -13.34
C THR A 130 12.02 4.57 -12.03
N VAL A 131 10.87 5.08 -11.59
CA VAL A 131 10.70 5.79 -10.33
C VAL A 131 9.66 5.06 -9.49
N ILE A 132 10.11 4.50 -8.36
CA ILE A 132 9.22 3.92 -7.36
C ILE A 132 8.94 4.97 -6.29
N ILE A 133 7.66 5.30 -6.07
CA ILE A 133 7.22 6.28 -5.08
C ILE A 133 6.46 5.54 -3.99
N VAL A 134 6.91 5.67 -2.74
CA VAL A 134 6.19 5.11 -1.59
C VAL A 134 5.73 6.26 -0.71
N ILE A 135 4.42 6.45 -0.62
CA ILE A 135 3.79 7.48 0.22
C ILE A 135 3.47 6.84 1.57
N CYS A 136 4.18 7.26 2.61
CA CYS A 136 4.09 6.67 3.95
C CYS A 136 3.30 7.58 4.89
N GLY A 137 2.33 7.00 5.61
CA GLY A 137 1.63 7.62 6.75
C GLY A 137 2.50 7.77 8.01
N PHE A 138 3.82 7.64 7.89
CA PHE A 138 4.81 7.61 8.95
C PHE A 138 6.19 7.97 8.40
N ASP A 139 7.09 8.39 9.28
CA ASP A 139 8.48 8.64 8.91
C ASP A 139 9.28 7.32 8.88
N LEU A 140 9.60 6.84 7.68
CA LEU A 140 10.35 5.59 7.51
C LEU A 140 11.76 5.64 8.12
N TYR A 141 12.42 6.81 8.07
CA TYR A 141 13.82 6.95 8.48
C TYR A 141 14.04 7.76 9.75
N GLY A 142 13.00 8.47 10.22
CA GLY A 142 13.02 9.21 11.50
C GLY A 142 13.77 10.55 11.45
N TYR A 143 14.08 11.09 10.28
CA TYR A 143 14.76 12.38 10.13
C TYR A 143 13.81 13.57 9.98
N GLY A 144 12.50 13.36 10.07
CA GLY A 144 11.49 14.41 9.96
C GLY A 144 11.35 15.00 8.56
N LYS A 145 11.90 14.38 7.51
CA LYS A 145 11.81 14.93 6.15
C LYS A 145 10.51 14.52 5.47
N TYR A 146 9.90 15.42 4.70
CA TYR A 146 8.75 15.12 3.82
C TYR A 146 9.13 14.20 2.66
N ARG A 147 10.38 14.29 2.16
CA ARG A 147 10.86 13.55 1.00
C ARG A 147 12.25 12.98 1.25
N TYR A 148 12.41 11.70 0.94
CA TYR A 148 13.68 11.01 0.86
C TYR A 148 13.83 10.43 -0.54
N THR A 149 14.79 10.95 -1.32
CA THR A 149 15.07 10.46 -2.67
C THR A 149 16.37 9.67 -2.66
N PHE A 150 16.32 8.46 -3.20
CA PHE A 150 17.45 7.55 -3.30
C PHE A 150 17.71 7.20 -4.76
N GLU A 151 18.99 7.16 -5.11
CA GLU A 151 19.54 6.61 -6.35
C GLU A 151 20.86 5.90 -6.00
N ASN A 152 21.33 5.03 -6.90
CA ASN A 152 22.63 4.39 -6.71
C ASN A 152 23.76 5.41 -6.93
N ARG A 153 24.67 5.52 -5.95
CA ARG A 153 25.80 6.46 -5.97
C ARG A 153 27.10 5.73 -5.62
N CYS A 154 28.22 6.24 -6.13
CA CYS A 154 29.55 5.81 -5.75
C CYS A 154 29.80 6.11 -4.25
N LEU A 155 30.33 5.16 -3.49
CA LEU A 155 30.56 5.35 -2.05
C LEU A 155 31.81 6.20 -1.79
N GLU A 156 32.78 6.13 -2.69
CA GLU A 156 34.02 6.91 -2.66
C GLU A 156 33.80 8.36 -3.11
N ASP A 157 32.78 8.60 -3.92
CA ASP A 157 32.36 9.92 -4.39
C ASP A 157 30.83 10.03 -4.46
N LEU A 158 30.21 10.55 -3.40
CA LEU A 158 28.74 10.68 -3.31
C LEU A 158 28.16 11.65 -4.36
N THR A 159 28.98 12.44 -5.05
CA THR A 159 28.51 13.32 -6.14
C THR A 159 28.29 12.56 -7.45
N LEU A 160 28.86 11.35 -7.60
CA LEU A 160 28.79 10.54 -8.80
C LEU A 160 27.63 9.53 -8.76
N PRO A 161 26.54 9.74 -9.52
CA PRO A 161 25.49 8.73 -9.68
C PRO A 161 25.95 7.58 -10.58
N LEU A 162 25.40 6.38 -10.35
CA LEU A 162 25.67 5.22 -11.19
C LEU A 162 25.12 5.37 -12.61
N GLY A 163 24.03 6.12 -12.78
CA GLY A 163 23.39 6.33 -14.08
C GLY A 163 22.56 5.14 -14.56
N ASP A 164 21.97 4.36 -13.64
CA ASP A 164 21.08 3.24 -13.94
C ASP A 164 19.61 3.64 -14.09
N ASP A 165 19.33 4.95 -14.12
CA ASP A 165 18.00 5.55 -14.28
C ASP A 165 16.93 5.03 -13.30
N CYS A 166 17.35 4.49 -12.15
CA CYS A 166 16.47 4.00 -11.09
C CYS A 166 16.43 4.97 -9.91
N LYS A 167 15.23 5.42 -9.55
CA LYS A 167 15.00 6.26 -8.37
C LYS A 167 13.95 5.67 -7.45
N LYS A 168 14.14 5.86 -6.15
CA LYS A 168 13.16 5.55 -5.11
C LYS A 168 12.86 6.81 -4.32
N VAL A 169 11.61 7.22 -4.31
CA VAL A 169 11.14 8.41 -3.59
C VAL A 169 10.25 7.94 -2.45
N ILE A 170 10.70 8.12 -1.22
CA ILE A 170 9.89 7.84 -0.03
C ILE A 170 9.34 9.17 0.47
N LEU A 171 8.02 9.32 0.42
CA LEU A 171 7.31 10.48 0.95
C LEU A 171 6.78 10.17 2.34
N ASN A 172 6.81 11.17 3.22
CA ASN A 172 6.43 11.05 4.62
C ASN A 172 5.42 12.15 4.94
N THR A 173 4.19 11.75 5.26
CA THR A 173 3.12 12.68 5.64
C THR A 173 3.37 13.39 6.97
N LYS A 174 4.30 12.89 7.79
CA LYS A 174 4.71 13.44 9.09
C LYS A 174 5.98 14.30 9.01
N GLY A 175 6.36 14.78 7.83
CA GLY A 175 7.50 15.68 7.68
C GLY A 175 7.34 16.98 8.48
N ASN A 176 8.45 17.60 8.86
CA ASN A 176 8.50 18.86 9.60
C ASN A 176 9.43 19.91 8.96
N ASN A 177 10.10 19.56 7.85
CA ASN A 177 11.03 20.42 7.13
C ASN A 177 10.37 21.19 5.97
N LYS A 178 9.21 21.82 6.22
CA LYS A 178 8.40 22.49 5.17
C LYS A 178 9.14 23.55 4.34
N ASN A 179 10.24 24.11 4.85
CA ASN A 179 11.04 25.12 4.16
C ASN A 179 12.06 24.52 3.17
N GLU A 180 12.24 23.19 3.15
CA GLU A 180 13.18 22.47 2.28
C GLU A 180 12.51 21.79 1.08
N VAL A 181 11.19 21.87 0.98
CA VAL A 181 10.38 21.26 -0.07
C VAL A 181 9.34 22.24 -0.59
N GLU A 182 8.76 21.89 -1.73
CA GLU A 182 7.73 22.67 -2.39
C GLU A 182 6.46 22.70 -1.53
N SER A 183 5.81 23.87 -1.38
CA SER A 183 4.57 24.00 -0.60
C SER A 183 3.48 23.04 -1.06
N ASN A 184 3.39 22.82 -2.37
CA ASN A 184 2.36 21.98 -2.97
C ASN A 184 2.54 20.49 -2.59
N LEU A 185 3.78 20.04 -2.36
CA LEU A 185 4.05 18.71 -1.83
C LEU A 185 3.59 18.59 -0.37
N VAL A 186 3.85 19.62 0.44
CA VAL A 186 3.41 19.65 1.84
C VAL A 186 1.89 19.61 1.94
N ASP A 187 1.19 20.44 1.15
CA ASP A 187 -0.27 20.48 1.09
C ASP A 187 -0.84 19.12 0.64
N PHE A 188 -0.25 18.52 -0.40
CA PHE A 188 -0.63 17.20 -0.87
C PHE A 188 -0.47 16.12 0.20
N LEU A 189 0.67 16.07 0.89
CA LEU A 189 0.93 15.08 1.93
C LEU A 189 0.04 15.25 3.17
N ASN A 190 -0.32 16.49 3.52
CA ASN A 190 -1.32 16.76 4.55
C ASN A 190 -2.72 16.29 4.13
N TYR A 191 -3.07 16.49 2.86
CA TYR A 191 -4.34 16.04 2.28
C TYR A 191 -4.48 14.51 2.24
N ILE A 192 -3.38 13.77 2.06
CA ILE A 192 -3.37 12.30 2.08
C ILE A 192 -3.96 11.77 3.40
N GLU A 193 -3.65 12.40 4.54
CA GLU A 193 -4.18 12.01 5.84
C GLU A 193 -5.54 12.62 6.17
N ASN A 194 -5.81 13.82 5.66
CA ASN A 194 -6.98 14.62 6.02
C ASN A 194 -7.77 14.97 4.77
N SER A 195 -8.31 13.97 4.07
CA SER A 195 -9.01 14.18 2.78
C SER A 195 -10.44 14.73 2.97
N GLU A 196 -10.55 15.88 3.62
CA GLU A 196 -11.79 16.60 4.00
C GLU A 196 -11.83 18.01 3.41
N ASP A 197 -12.99 18.67 3.39
CA ASP A 197 -13.16 19.98 2.77
C ASP A 197 -12.26 21.04 3.44
N GLU A 198 -12.09 20.97 4.77
CA GLU A 198 -11.30 21.90 5.58
C GLU A 198 -9.79 21.83 5.30
N SER A 199 -9.33 20.73 4.70
CA SER A 199 -7.92 20.53 4.36
C SER A 199 -7.48 21.28 3.09
N ILE A 200 -8.44 21.77 2.31
CA ILE A 200 -8.22 22.45 1.05
C ILE A 200 -8.36 23.96 1.25
N SER A 201 -7.25 24.68 1.15
CA SER A 201 -7.26 26.14 1.18
C SER A 201 -7.54 26.74 -0.21
N GLU A 202 -8.08 27.96 -0.27
CA GLU A 202 -8.30 28.65 -1.55
C GLU A 202 -7.00 28.87 -2.34
N CYS A 203 -5.87 28.96 -1.65
CA CYS A 203 -4.55 29.18 -2.25
C CYS A 203 -3.82 27.90 -2.67
N CYS A 204 -4.40 26.71 -2.43
CA CYS A 204 -3.73 25.46 -2.79
C CYS A 204 -3.65 25.26 -4.31
N ASP A 205 -2.73 24.39 -4.73
CA ASP A 205 -2.52 24.01 -6.13
C ASP A 205 -3.84 23.54 -6.78
N GLU A 206 -4.14 24.03 -7.99
CA GLU A 206 -5.35 23.66 -8.74
C GLU A 206 -5.44 22.14 -8.98
N ARG A 207 -4.30 21.44 -9.10
CA ARG A 207 -4.27 19.98 -9.21
C ARG A 207 -4.79 19.32 -7.94
N LEU A 208 -4.42 19.83 -6.77
CA LEU A 208 -4.90 19.33 -5.48
C LEU A 208 -6.41 19.57 -5.32
N LYS A 209 -6.92 20.74 -5.75
CA LYS A 209 -8.37 21.01 -5.78
C LYS A 209 -9.12 20.02 -6.68
N ASN A 210 -8.57 19.74 -7.86
CA ASN A 210 -9.16 18.77 -8.80
C ASN A 210 -9.17 17.35 -8.21
N LEU A 211 -8.07 16.92 -7.58
CA LEU A 211 -8.01 15.67 -6.83
C LEU A 211 -9.10 15.63 -5.75
N HIS A 212 -9.22 16.68 -4.95
CA HIS A 212 -10.24 16.76 -3.91
C HIS A 212 -11.66 16.64 -4.46
N ASN A 213 -11.98 17.32 -5.56
CA ASN A 213 -13.29 17.19 -6.21
C ASN A 213 -13.59 15.74 -6.63
N LYS A 214 -12.60 15.00 -7.16
CA LYS A 214 -12.75 13.58 -7.50
C LYS A 214 -12.97 12.72 -6.26
N ILE A 215 -12.21 12.94 -5.18
CA ILE A 215 -12.40 12.22 -3.91
C ILE A 215 -13.78 12.50 -3.31
N ARG A 216 -14.24 13.74 -3.36
CA ARG A 216 -15.58 14.14 -2.90
C ARG A 216 -16.68 13.43 -3.67
N GLN A 217 -16.54 13.32 -4.99
CA GLN A 217 -17.47 12.56 -5.84
C GLN A 217 -17.49 11.07 -5.47
N ILE A 218 -16.32 10.47 -5.25
CA ILE A 218 -16.20 9.07 -4.81
C ILE A 218 -16.91 8.86 -3.47
N LYS A 219 -16.62 9.70 -2.47
CA LYS A 219 -17.20 9.63 -1.12
C LYS A 219 -18.71 9.91 -1.08
N SER A 220 -19.27 10.50 -2.14
CA SER A 220 -20.71 10.80 -2.27
C SER A 220 -21.45 9.74 -3.09
N SER A 221 -20.75 8.76 -3.67
CA SER A 221 -21.35 7.73 -4.50
C SER A 221 -21.93 6.60 -3.66
N VAL A 222 -23.26 6.46 -3.67
CA VAL A 222 -23.97 5.36 -2.99
C VAL A 222 -23.49 4.00 -3.50
N GLN A 223 -23.22 3.88 -4.80
CA GLN A 223 -22.72 2.64 -5.41
C GLN A 223 -21.37 2.23 -4.81
N ILE A 224 -20.43 3.18 -4.69
CA ILE A 224 -19.12 2.91 -4.09
C ILE A 224 -19.27 2.64 -2.58
N GLY A 225 -20.21 3.32 -1.90
CA GLY A 225 -20.53 3.02 -0.50
C GLY A 225 -21.01 1.58 -0.30
N VAL A 226 -21.88 1.07 -1.18
CA VAL A 226 -22.31 -0.34 -1.15
C VAL A 226 -21.14 -1.29 -1.40
N GLU A 227 -20.25 -0.97 -2.33
CA GLU A 227 -19.04 -1.76 -2.59
C GLU A 227 -18.10 -1.79 -1.37
N TYR A 228 -17.92 -0.66 -0.70
CA TYR A 228 -17.13 -0.55 0.52
C TYR A 228 -17.72 -1.39 1.66
N MET A 229 -19.03 -1.31 1.90
CA MET A 229 -19.69 -2.13 2.92
C MET A 229 -19.55 -3.63 2.65
N LYS A 230 -19.66 -4.06 1.39
CA LYS A 230 -19.44 -5.46 1.00
C LYS A 230 -18.01 -5.90 1.27
N MET A 231 -17.03 -5.02 1.01
CA MET A 231 -15.63 -5.27 1.33
C MET A 231 -15.42 -5.42 2.84
N GLU A 232 -15.92 -4.48 3.64
CA GLU A 232 -15.80 -4.50 5.11
C GLU A 232 -16.45 -5.75 5.71
N GLU A 233 -17.63 -6.15 5.23
CA GLU A 233 -18.31 -7.37 5.68
C GLU A 233 -17.45 -8.61 5.38
N ARG A 234 -16.91 -8.71 4.17
CA ARG A 234 -16.01 -9.80 3.77
C ARG A 234 -14.77 -9.83 4.66
N ASP A 235 -14.16 -8.69 4.90
CA ASP A 235 -12.98 -8.55 5.75
C ASP A 235 -13.27 -8.95 7.20
N ARG A 236 -14.45 -8.60 7.71
CA ARG A 236 -14.90 -9.03 9.04
C ARG A 236 -14.98 -10.56 9.13
N LEU A 237 -15.64 -11.20 8.17
CA LEU A 237 -15.76 -12.66 8.11
C LEU A 237 -14.39 -13.35 8.05
N ILE A 238 -13.46 -12.84 7.23
CA ILE A 238 -12.09 -13.37 7.13
C ILE A 238 -11.36 -13.24 8.48
N ARG A 239 -11.49 -12.10 9.17
CA ARG A 239 -10.86 -11.89 10.49
C ARG A 239 -11.46 -12.80 11.56
N GLU A 240 -12.78 -12.99 11.56
CA GLU A 240 -13.48 -13.91 12.47
C GLU A 240 -13.00 -15.36 12.25
N GLU A 241 -12.95 -15.83 11.00
CA GLU A 241 -12.42 -17.16 10.68
C GLU A 241 -10.96 -17.32 11.10
N ALA A 242 -10.12 -16.32 10.84
CA ALA A 242 -8.71 -16.33 11.22
C ALA A 242 -8.54 -16.40 12.75
N MET A 243 -9.36 -15.67 13.49
CA MET A 243 -9.37 -15.69 14.95
C MET A 243 -9.79 -17.06 15.49
N GLN A 244 -10.85 -17.67 14.94
CA GLN A 244 -11.30 -19.01 15.34
C GLN A 244 -10.23 -20.08 15.07
N LYS A 245 -9.60 -20.03 13.89
CA LYS A 245 -8.48 -20.94 13.55
C LYS A 245 -7.30 -20.73 14.51
N GLY A 246 -6.96 -19.48 14.82
CA GLY A 246 -5.90 -19.14 15.78
C GLY A 246 -6.18 -19.66 17.18
N LEU A 247 -7.43 -19.54 17.66
CA LEU A 247 -7.84 -20.05 18.97
C LEU A 247 -7.74 -21.58 19.02
N ALA A 248 -8.25 -22.28 18.01
CA ALA A 248 -8.19 -23.74 17.93
C ALA A 248 -6.74 -24.25 17.87
N GLN A 249 -5.88 -23.60 17.08
CA GLN A 249 -4.45 -23.93 17.04
C GLN A 249 -3.76 -23.68 18.38
N GLY A 250 -4.07 -22.56 19.06
CA GLY A 250 -3.53 -22.24 20.37
C GLY A 250 -3.94 -23.27 21.44
N GLN A 251 -5.19 -23.72 21.44
CA GLN A 251 -5.67 -24.78 22.31
C GLN A 251 -4.92 -26.10 22.06
N SER A 252 -4.84 -26.53 20.80
CA SER A 252 -4.13 -27.77 20.42
C SER A 252 -2.63 -27.73 20.77
N GLN A 253 -1.96 -26.60 20.54
CA GLN A 253 -0.57 -26.42 20.94
C GLN A 253 -0.40 -26.43 22.47
N GLY A 254 -1.34 -25.83 23.20
CA GLY A 254 -1.39 -25.85 24.66
C GLY A 254 -1.54 -27.26 25.22
N GLU A 255 -2.49 -28.03 24.70
CA GLU A 255 -2.71 -29.44 25.05
C GLU A 255 -1.46 -30.29 24.77
N THR A 256 -0.85 -30.11 23.60
CA THR A 256 0.38 -30.83 23.22
C THR A 256 1.54 -30.49 24.17
N ARG A 257 1.70 -29.20 24.51
CA ARG A 257 2.75 -28.76 25.44
C ARG A 257 2.52 -29.29 26.85
N MET A 258 1.28 -29.31 27.33
CA MET A 258 0.90 -29.89 28.62
C MET A 258 1.14 -31.39 28.65
N ALA A 259 0.74 -32.14 27.61
CA ALA A 259 0.99 -33.56 27.52
C ALA A 259 2.49 -33.88 27.57
N LYS A 260 3.32 -33.10 26.86
CA LYS A 260 4.78 -33.23 26.90
C LYS A 260 5.35 -32.95 28.30
N LEU A 261 4.89 -31.89 28.96
CA LEU A 261 5.33 -31.55 30.33
C LEU A 261 4.96 -32.66 31.33
N VAL A 262 3.76 -33.23 31.23
CA VAL A 262 3.32 -34.34 32.08
C VAL A 262 4.19 -35.59 31.85
N LEU A 263 4.52 -35.91 30.60
CA LEU A 263 5.43 -37.01 30.26
C LEU A 263 6.83 -36.80 30.87
N GLU A 264 7.40 -35.60 30.75
CA GLU A 264 8.71 -35.28 31.33
C GLU A 264 8.71 -35.35 32.87
N LEU A 265 7.67 -34.83 33.53
CA LEU A 265 7.55 -34.88 34.99
C LEU A 265 7.37 -36.31 35.52
N THR A 266 6.59 -37.13 34.83
CA THR A 266 6.36 -38.53 35.22
C THR A 266 7.61 -39.39 35.01
N GLN A 267 8.36 -39.20 33.92
CA GLN A 267 9.62 -39.91 33.69
C GLN A 267 10.70 -39.53 34.72
N ASN A 268 10.81 -38.25 35.09
CA ASN A 268 11.76 -37.80 36.11
C ASN A 268 11.43 -38.30 37.52
N ASN A 269 10.13 -38.38 37.88
CA ASN A 269 9.72 -38.93 39.17
C ASN A 269 9.96 -40.44 39.29
N VAL A 270 9.83 -41.20 38.20
CA VAL A 270 10.16 -42.63 38.21
C VAL A 270 11.66 -42.86 38.44
N PHE A 271 12.54 -42.02 37.88
CA PHE A 271 13.99 -42.12 38.10
C PHE A 271 14.43 -41.78 39.53
N GLN A 272 13.75 -40.85 40.22
CA GLN A 272 14.08 -40.55 41.62
C GLN A 272 13.68 -41.65 42.59
N ILE A 273 12.59 -42.37 42.33
CA ILE A 273 12.14 -43.48 43.21
C ILE A 273 13.10 -44.67 43.12
N TRP A 274 13.70 -44.92 41.95
CA TRP A 274 14.67 -46.00 41.76
C TRP A 274 16.06 -45.71 42.35
N ASN A 275 16.47 -44.45 42.50
CA ASN A 275 17.76 -44.08 43.08
C ASN A 275 17.80 -44.04 44.62
N VAL A 276 16.67 -44.28 45.30
CA VAL A 276 16.58 -44.31 46.78
C VAL A 276 16.62 -45.74 47.33
N GLN A 277 16.71 -46.77 46.48
CA GLN A 277 16.73 -48.19 46.89
C GLN A 277 18.08 -48.89 46.73
N HIS A 278 19.21 -48.18 46.61
CA HIS A 278 20.56 -48.75 46.66
C HIS A 278 21.39 -48.12 47.78
#